data_AF-A0A813LRB2-F1
#
_entry.id   AF-A0A813LRB2-F1
#
_cell.length_a   1.000
_cell.length_b   1.000
_cell.length_c   1.000
_cell.angle_alpha   90.00
_cell.angle_beta   90.00
_cell.angle_gamma   90.00
#
_symmetry.space_group_name_H-M   'P 1'
#
loop_
_entity.id
_entity.type
_entity.pdbx_description
1 polymer ?
#
loop_
_entity_poly.entity_id
_entity_poly.type
_entity_poly.pdbx_seq_one_letter_code
_entity_poly.pdbx_strand_id
1 'polypeptide(L)'
;MGKKPKAKAGPAEDNDAPVASAEPWICLECEQENTGEDLLCSACEVARPIVADPRFDGFVVGLVKSCEPVPAKDKLKKLEVDVGDAELLKIVTNAPNVKEGARVVVAKVGALVEGEPLKKANVGGCPSEGMICDAPMLGWIGGGAGAAVLLPESFAVGGPPPDARPRTDGK
;
A
#
# COMPACT_ATOMS: atom_id res chain seq x y z
N MET A 1 34.14 -32.43 -42.32
CA MET A 1 34.81 -32.18 -41.02
C MET A 1 35.31 -30.75 -40.98
N GLY A 2 35.21 -30.05 -39.85
CA GLY A 2 36.07 -28.86 -39.61
C GLY A 2 35.43 -27.60 -39.03
N LYS A 3 34.75 -27.72 -37.89
CA LYS A 3 34.69 -26.76 -36.74
C LYS A 3 34.56 -25.25 -37.03
N LYS A 4 33.36 -24.70 -36.74
CA LYS A 4 33.13 -23.30 -36.34
C LYS A 4 33.91 -22.97 -35.05
N PRO A 5 34.61 -21.83 -34.94
CA PRO A 5 34.99 -21.26 -33.66
C PRO A 5 33.90 -20.34 -33.10
N LYS A 6 33.74 -20.46 -31.78
CA LYS A 6 32.71 -19.91 -30.91
C LYS A 6 32.92 -18.41 -30.69
N ALA A 7 31.83 -17.64 -30.76
CA ALA A 7 31.76 -16.30 -30.18
C ALA A 7 31.88 -16.40 -28.65
N LYS A 8 32.81 -15.63 -28.08
CA LYS A 8 32.97 -15.51 -26.63
C LYS A 8 31.81 -14.69 -26.08
N ALA A 9 31.11 -15.28 -25.11
CA ALA A 9 30.20 -14.58 -24.21
C ALA A 9 30.98 -13.53 -23.41
N GLY A 10 30.50 -12.29 -23.42
CA GLY A 10 30.91 -11.29 -22.44
C GLY A 10 30.38 -11.66 -21.05
N PRO A 11 31.08 -11.27 -19.98
CA PRO A 11 30.53 -11.41 -18.63
C PRO A 11 29.28 -10.53 -18.51
N ALA A 12 28.20 -11.13 -18.01
CA ALA A 12 27.08 -10.38 -17.48
C ALA A 12 27.56 -9.74 -16.17
N GLU A 13 27.89 -8.46 -16.23
CA GLU A 13 28.09 -7.61 -15.06
C GLU A 13 26.76 -7.52 -14.32
N ASP A 14 26.69 -8.27 -13.22
CA ASP A 14 26.25 -7.83 -11.90
C ASP A 14 25.21 -6.70 -11.94
N ASN A 15 23.93 -7.08 -12.05
CA ASN A 15 22.84 -6.19 -11.68
C ASN A 15 22.64 -6.30 -10.17
N ASP A 16 23.56 -5.70 -9.43
CA ASP A 16 23.32 -5.25 -8.07
C ASP A 16 22.29 -4.10 -8.17
N ALA A 17 21.03 -4.48 -8.26
CA ALA A 17 19.96 -3.56 -7.89
C ALA A 17 20.26 -3.16 -6.45
N PRO A 18 20.32 -1.86 -6.10
CA PRO A 18 20.53 -1.47 -4.72
C PRO A 18 19.40 -2.07 -3.90
N VAL A 19 19.69 -3.14 -3.17
CA VAL A 19 18.85 -3.55 -2.05
C VAL A 19 18.89 -2.32 -1.15
N ALA A 20 17.74 -1.65 -1.02
CA ALA A 20 17.62 -0.46 -0.20
C ALA A 20 18.30 -0.77 1.13
N SER A 21 19.38 -0.04 1.46
CA SER A 21 20.22 -0.30 2.63
C SER A 21 19.32 -0.62 3.80
N ALA A 22 19.25 -1.89 4.17
CA ALA A 22 18.38 -2.32 5.23
C ALA A 22 19.06 -1.82 6.50
N GLU A 23 18.59 -0.69 7.03
CA GLU A 23 19.13 -0.11 8.24
C GLU A 23 18.91 -1.06 9.42
N PRO A 24 19.87 -1.15 10.37
CA PRO A 24 19.71 -1.94 11.58
C PRO A 24 18.49 -1.46 12.37
N TRP A 25 17.87 -2.36 13.13
CA TRP A 25 16.66 -2.06 13.89
C TRP A 25 16.72 -2.59 15.31
N ILE A 26 16.11 -1.85 16.23
CA ILE A 26 16.03 -2.20 17.65
C ILE A 26 14.72 -2.92 17.92
N CYS A 27 14.79 -4.09 18.55
CA CYS A 27 13.61 -4.82 18.98
C CYS A 27 12.87 -4.06 20.08
N LEU A 28 11.60 -3.77 19.88
CA LEU A 28 10.77 -3.05 20.87
C LEU A 28 10.47 -3.88 22.13
N GLU A 29 10.66 -5.20 22.06
CA GLU A 29 10.34 -6.12 23.15
C GLU A 29 11.55 -6.37 24.08
N CYS A 30 12.76 -6.47 23.51
CA CYS A 30 13.97 -6.83 24.25
C CYS A 30 15.15 -5.87 24.06
N GLU A 31 14.95 -4.76 23.34
CA GLU A 31 15.94 -3.71 23.07
C GLU A 31 17.19 -4.18 22.31
N GLN A 32 17.18 -5.42 21.79
CA GLN A 32 18.28 -5.98 21.01
C GLN A 32 18.39 -5.30 19.65
N GLU A 33 19.61 -4.91 19.28
CA GLU A 33 19.94 -4.46 17.93
C GLU A 33 20.03 -5.66 16.97
N ASN A 34 19.36 -5.57 15.82
CA ASN A 34 19.35 -6.58 14.77
C ASN A 34 19.84 -5.96 13.47
N THR A 35 20.37 -6.78 12.56
CA THR A 35 20.77 -6.29 11.25
C THR A 35 19.54 -5.98 10.41
N GLY A 36 19.66 -5.12 9.40
CA GLY A 36 18.50 -4.77 8.58
C GLY A 36 17.97 -5.90 7.72
N GLU A 37 18.75 -6.93 7.44
CA GLU A 37 18.27 -8.13 6.73
C GLU A 37 17.46 -9.07 7.64
N ASP A 38 17.60 -8.95 8.97
CA ASP A 38 16.87 -9.77 9.92
C ASP A 38 15.37 -9.41 9.93
N LEU A 39 14.54 -10.38 9.57
CA LEU A 39 13.07 -10.29 9.66
C LEU A 39 12.54 -10.64 11.06
N LEU A 40 13.35 -11.30 11.89
CA LEU A 40 13.03 -11.66 13.26
C LEU A 40 14.16 -11.22 14.18
N CYS A 41 13.81 -10.87 15.41
CA CYS A 41 14.79 -10.53 16.42
C CYS A 41 15.64 -11.75 16.75
N SER A 42 16.96 -11.59 16.73
CA SER A 42 17.92 -12.66 17.03
C SER A 42 17.83 -13.17 18.48
N ALA A 43 17.27 -12.39 19.41
CA ALA A 43 17.19 -12.74 20.83
C ALA A 43 15.85 -13.33 21.26
N CYS A 44 14.73 -12.78 20.77
CA CYS A 44 13.39 -13.17 21.20
C CYS A 44 12.49 -13.68 20.07
N GLU A 45 13.03 -13.81 18.85
CA GLU A 45 12.30 -14.32 17.67
C GLU A 45 11.04 -13.49 17.30
N VAL A 46 10.88 -12.30 17.86
CA VAL A 46 9.79 -11.38 17.50
C VAL A 46 10.05 -10.77 16.13
N ALA A 47 9.02 -10.69 15.29
CA ALA A 47 9.15 -10.12 13.95
C ALA A 47 9.62 -8.66 13.99
N ARG A 48 10.40 -8.25 12.97
CA ARG A 48 10.80 -6.86 12.76
C ARG A 48 9.55 -5.96 12.74
N PRO A 49 9.51 -4.87 13.53
CA PRO A 49 8.42 -3.92 13.44
C PRO A 49 8.44 -3.31 12.04
N ILE A 50 7.30 -3.36 11.37
CA ILE A 50 7.11 -2.62 10.12
C ILE A 50 7.00 -1.15 10.51
N VAL A 51 8.10 -0.41 10.36
CA VAL A 51 8.08 1.04 10.52
C VAL A 51 7.37 1.60 9.29
N ALA A 52 6.17 2.13 9.50
CA ALA A 52 5.47 2.84 8.43
C ALA A 52 6.31 4.05 8.02
N ASP A 53 6.55 4.23 6.71
CA ASP A 53 7.15 5.47 6.21
C ASP A 53 6.29 6.63 6.72
N PRO A 54 6.89 7.68 7.31
CA PRO A 54 6.15 8.82 7.87
C PRO A 54 5.24 9.52 6.84
N ARG A 55 5.46 9.33 5.54
CA ARG A 55 4.57 9.78 4.46
C ARG A 55 3.19 9.12 4.51
N PHE A 56 3.10 7.93 5.10
CA PHE A 56 1.87 7.16 5.23
C PHE A 56 1.24 7.26 6.61
N ASP A 57 1.61 8.27 7.42
CA ASP A 57 0.93 8.53 8.68
C ASP A 57 -0.56 8.82 8.45
N GLY A 58 -1.41 7.99 9.05
CA GLY A 58 -2.87 8.01 8.83
C GLY A 58 -3.35 7.29 7.56
N PHE A 59 -2.46 6.67 6.78
CA PHE A 59 -2.81 5.81 5.66
C PHE A 59 -2.74 4.35 6.08
N VAL A 60 -3.76 3.57 5.71
CA VAL A 60 -3.86 2.16 6.09
C VAL A 60 -4.39 1.33 4.93
N VAL A 61 -4.07 0.04 4.94
CA VAL A 61 -4.67 -0.93 4.03
C VAL A 61 -6.09 -1.23 4.49
N GLY A 62 -7.06 -1.00 3.62
CA GLY A 62 -8.47 -1.30 3.85
C GLY A 62 -8.98 -2.41 2.95
N LEU A 63 -9.93 -3.22 3.44
CA LEU A 63 -10.68 -4.20 2.68
C LEU A 63 -12.10 -3.70 2.44
N VAL A 64 -12.50 -3.58 1.18
CA VAL A 64 -13.86 -3.16 0.82
C VAL A 64 -14.83 -4.31 1.12
N LYS A 65 -15.68 -4.13 2.14
CA LYS A 65 -16.71 -5.10 2.55
C LYS A 65 -18.00 -4.96 1.76
N SER A 66 -18.33 -3.74 1.33
CA SER A 66 -19.51 -3.45 0.51
C SER A 66 -19.20 -2.32 -0.46
N CYS A 67 -19.75 -2.40 -1.67
CA CYS A 67 -19.60 -1.38 -2.70
C CYS A 67 -20.93 -1.17 -3.43
N GLU A 68 -21.65 -0.11 -3.08
CA GLU A 68 -22.95 0.20 -3.64
C GLU A 68 -22.95 1.52 -4.41
N PRO A 69 -23.66 1.64 -5.54
CA PRO A 69 -23.80 2.90 -6.25
C PRO A 69 -24.66 3.89 -5.44
N VAL A 70 -24.35 5.18 -5.54
CA VAL A 70 -25.17 6.23 -4.94
C VAL A 70 -26.32 6.57 -5.89
N PRO A 71 -27.59 6.42 -5.48
CA PRO A 71 -28.73 6.76 -6.34
C PRO A 71 -28.68 8.25 -6.72
N ALA A 72 -28.98 8.56 -7.98
CA ALA A 72 -28.89 9.89 -8.59
C ALA A 72 -27.46 10.46 -8.81
N LYS A 73 -26.40 9.70 -8.53
CA LYS A 73 -25.02 10.08 -8.88
C LYS A 73 -24.26 8.90 -9.50
N ASP A 74 -24.42 8.71 -10.81
CA ASP A 74 -23.90 7.56 -11.57
C ASP A 74 -22.40 7.25 -11.42
N LYS A 75 -21.59 8.24 -11.02
CA LYS A 75 -20.14 8.08 -10.85
C LYS A 75 -19.70 7.81 -9.41
N LEU A 76 -20.58 7.97 -8.43
CA LEU A 76 -20.21 7.82 -7.02
C LEU A 76 -20.66 6.47 -6.47
N LYS A 77 -19.78 5.87 -5.68
CA LYS A 77 -20.03 4.63 -4.95
C LYS A 77 -19.86 4.89 -3.46
N LYS A 78 -20.78 4.40 -2.65
CA LYS A 78 -20.63 4.29 -1.20
C LYS A 78 -19.96 2.95 -0.89
N LEU A 79 -18.90 3.00 -0.12
CA LEU A 79 -18.12 1.86 0.30
C LEU A 79 -18.22 1.72 1.81
N GLU A 80 -18.29 0.48 2.28
CA GLU A 80 -17.95 0.14 3.66
C GLU A 80 -16.61 -0.56 3.64
N VAL A 81 -15.62 0.03 4.32
CA VAL A 81 -14.23 -0.41 4.26
C VAL A 81 -13.76 -0.78 5.65
N ASP A 82 -13.31 -2.01 5.79
CA ASP A 82 -12.66 -2.53 6.98
C ASP A 82 -11.20 -2.09 6.97
N VAL A 83 -10.78 -1.35 7.99
CA VAL A 83 -9.41 -0.86 8.15
C VAL A 83 -8.75 -1.42 9.41
N GLY A 84 -9.31 -2.49 9.99
CA GLY A 84 -8.80 -3.10 11.23
C GLY A 84 -9.28 -2.40 12.50
N ASP A 85 -10.15 -1.38 12.39
CA ASP A 85 -10.87 -0.79 13.51
C ASP A 85 -12.11 -1.62 13.87
N ALA A 86 -12.74 -1.34 15.02
CA ALA A 86 -13.96 -2.02 15.46
C ALA A 86 -15.18 -1.73 14.56
N GLU A 87 -15.20 -0.58 13.88
CA GLU A 87 -16.30 -0.14 13.01
C GLU A 87 -15.81 0.03 11.57
N LEU A 88 -16.66 -0.32 10.61
CA LEU A 88 -16.37 -0.13 9.18
C LEU A 88 -16.44 1.36 8.83
N LEU A 89 -15.44 1.83 8.09
CA LEU A 89 -15.43 3.20 7.59
C LEU A 89 -16.35 3.35 6.38
N LYS A 90 -17.20 4.37 6.41
CA LYS A 90 -18.03 4.76 5.28
C LYS A 90 -17.25 5.72 4.40
N ILE A 91 -16.97 5.31 3.17
CA ILE A 91 -16.16 6.10 2.23
C ILE A 91 -16.91 6.23 0.92
N VAL A 92 -16.98 7.45 0.39
CA VAL A 92 -17.53 7.70 -0.93
C VAL A 92 -16.39 7.87 -1.92
N THR A 93 -16.41 7.12 -3.02
CA THR A 93 -15.39 7.21 -4.06
C THR A 93 -15.99 7.35 -5.45
N ASN A 94 -15.22 7.98 -6.34
CA ASN A 94 -15.47 7.99 -7.79
C ASN A 94 -14.64 6.92 -8.52
N ALA A 95 -13.72 6.23 -7.82
CA ALA A 95 -12.80 5.30 -8.46
C ALA A 95 -13.56 4.17 -9.20
N PRO A 96 -13.41 4.06 -10.53
CA PRO A 96 -14.22 3.15 -11.34
C PRO A 96 -13.85 1.68 -11.06
N ASN A 97 -12.60 1.44 -10.67
CA ASN A 97 -12.02 0.12 -10.49
C ASN A 97 -12.23 -0.50 -9.09
N VAL A 98 -12.82 0.23 -8.13
CA VAL A 98 -13.14 -0.31 -6.80
C VAL A 98 -14.35 -1.22 -6.85
N LYS A 99 -14.25 -2.35 -6.14
CA LYS A 99 -15.25 -3.42 -6.04
C LYS A 99 -15.21 -3.98 -4.62
N GLU A 100 -16.28 -4.69 -4.24
CA GLU A 100 -16.29 -5.51 -3.03
C GLU A 100 -15.17 -6.56 -3.06
N GLY A 101 -14.55 -6.82 -1.91
CA GLY A 101 -13.41 -7.73 -1.74
C GLY A 101 -12.06 -7.14 -2.14
N ALA A 102 -12.03 -5.94 -2.73
CA ALA A 102 -10.77 -5.28 -3.07
C ALA A 102 -10.01 -4.81 -1.82
N ARG A 103 -8.70 -5.01 -1.79
CA ARG A 103 -7.81 -4.34 -0.85
C ARG A 103 -7.31 -3.04 -1.46
N VAL A 104 -7.48 -1.96 -0.73
CA VAL A 104 -7.22 -0.58 -1.16
C VAL A 104 -6.41 0.14 -0.11
N VAL A 105 -5.79 1.26 -0.47
CA VAL A 105 -5.20 2.16 0.51
C VAL A 105 -6.21 3.24 0.87
N VAL A 106 -6.39 3.45 2.17
CA VAL A 106 -7.35 4.38 2.76
C VAL A 106 -6.58 5.44 3.54
N ALA A 107 -6.78 6.71 3.18
CA ALA A 107 -6.44 7.82 4.05
C ALA A 107 -7.55 8.02 5.08
N LYS A 108 -7.23 7.88 6.36
CA LYS A 108 -8.15 8.16 7.47
C LYS A 108 -8.26 9.66 7.70
N VAL A 109 -9.31 10.09 8.40
CA VAL A 109 -9.43 11.48 8.85
C VAL A 109 -8.20 11.86 9.68
N GLY A 110 -7.58 12.99 9.34
CA GLY A 110 -6.32 13.44 9.93
C GLY A 110 -5.08 13.12 9.11
N ALA A 111 -5.14 12.15 8.19
CA ALA A 111 -4.03 11.83 7.28
C ALA A 111 -3.70 13.03 6.38
N LEU A 112 -2.42 13.23 6.10
CA LEU A 112 -1.96 14.32 5.21
C LEU A 112 -2.01 13.84 3.75
N VAL A 113 -2.99 14.31 2.99
CA VAL A 113 -3.12 14.05 1.56
C VAL A 113 -2.70 15.30 0.81
N GLU A 114 -1.67 15.20 -0.06
CA GLU A 114 -1.13 16.34 -0.82
C GLU A 114 -0.72 17.56 0.03
N GLY A 115 -0.37 17.33 1.30
CA GLY A 115 0.05 18.38 2.24
C GLY A 115 -1.09 19.00 3.06
N GLU A 116 -2.33 18.54 2.90
CA GLU A 116 -3.47 18.99 3.70
C GLU A 116 -4.09 17.85 4.54
N PRO A 117 -4.50 18.12 5.79
CA PRO A 117 -5.13 17.09 6.63
C PRO A 117 -6.54 16.77 6.13
N LEU A 118 -6.80 15.49 5.90
CA LEU A 118 -8.09 15.00 5.46
C LEU A 118 -9.15 15.22 6.55
N LYS A 119 -10.28 15.82 6.18
CA LYS A 119 -11.42 16.07 7.08
C LYS A 119 -12.62 15.23 6.66
N LYS A 120 -13.52 14.96 7.60
CA LYS A 120 -14.83 14.37 7.28
C LYS A 120 -15.57 15.29 6.32
N ALA A 121 -16.09 14.72 5.24
CA ALA A 121 -16.80 15.47 4.20
C ALA A 121 -18.09 14.76 3.82
N ASN A 122 -19.09 15.53 3.40
CA ASN A 122 -20.31 14.98 2.83
C ASN A 122 -20.20 15.00 1.30
N VAL A 123 -19.97 13.83 0.70
CA VAL A 123 -19.74 13.71 -0.74
C VAL A 123 -21.03 13.20 -1.39
N GLY A 124 -21.74 14.14 -2.02
CA GLY A 124 -22.95 13.83 -2.75
C GLY A 124 -24.13 13.34 -1.91
N GLY A 125 -24.21 13.80 -0.66
CA GLY A 125 -25.31 13.48 0.26
C GLY A 125 -25.00 12.30 1.19
N CYS A 126 -23.85 11.64 1.02
CA CYS A 126 -23.38 10.59 1.89
C CYS A 126 -22.15 11.05 2.71
N PRO A 127 -22.10 10.75 4.02
CA PRO A 127 -20.91 11.01 4.83
C PRO A 127 -19.75 10.14 4.36
N SER A 128 -18.56 10.75 4.24
CA SER A 128 -17.29 10.08 3.95
C SER A 128 -16.32 10.34 5.10
N GLU A 129 -15.84 9.26 5.71
CA GLU A 129 -14.93 9.24 6.87
C GLU A 129 -13.51 8.85 6.48
N GLY A 130 -13.19 8.99 5.20
CA GLY A 130 -11.89 8.72 4.63
C GLY A 130 -11.89 8.99 3.13
N MET A 131 -10.75 8.70 2.52
CA MET A 131 -10.55 8.81 1.08
C MET A 131 -9.81 7.57 0.58
N ILE A 132 -10.26 7.03 -0.57
CA ILE A 132 -9.51 5.98 -1.27
C ILE A 132 -8.37 6.61 -2.05
N CYS A 133 -7.15 6.13 -1.83
CA CYS A 133 -5.96 6.68 -2.45
C CYS A 133 -5.69 6.05 -3.82
N ASP A 134 -5.17 6.87 -4.72
CA ASP A 134 -4.60 6.47 -6.00
C ASP A 134 -3.07 6.51 -5.92
N ALA A 135 -2.39 6.03 -6.97
CA ALA A 135 -0.93 5.97 -6.99
C ALA A 135 -0.25 7.35 -6.80
N PRO A 136 -0.68 8.44 -7.49
CA PRO A 136 -0.05 9.74 -7.30
C PRO A 136 -0.26 10.31 -5.89
N MET A 137 -1.40 10.08 -5.25
CA MET A 137 -1.61 10.48 -3.84
C MET A 137 -0.60 9.83 -2.87
N LEU A 138 -0.15 8.61 -3.18
CA LEU A 138 0.85 7.89 -2.38
C LEU A 138 2.30 8.19 -2.79
N GLY A 139 2.50 9.08 -3.78
CA GLY A 139 3.83 9.35 -4.33
C GLY A 139 4.44 8.18 -5.11
N TRP A 140 3.63 7.19 -5.51
CA TRP A 140 4.11 6.02 -6.23
C TRP A 140 4.37 6.32 -7.70
N ILE A 141 5.45 5.74 -8.23
CA ILE A 141 5.77 5.82 -9.65
C ILE A 141 4.92 4.81 -10.43
N GLY A 142 4.14 5.31 -11.38
CA GLY A 142 3.30 4.52 -12.26
C GLY A 142 1.91 4.25 -11.69
N GLY A 143 0.88 4.47 -12.51
CA GLY A 143 -0.52 4.45 -12.09
C GLY A 143 -1.23 5.70 -12.61
N GLY A 144 -2.55 5.68 -12.65
CA GLY A 144 -3.35 6.82 -13.10
C GLY A 144 -4.04 7.51 -11.93
N ALA A 145 -4.11 8.84 -11.98
CA ALA A 145 -4.95 9.62 -11.05
C ALA A 145 -6.42 9.19 -11.19
N GLY A 146 -7.13 9.13 -10.06
CA GLY A 146 -8.56 8.77 -10.02
C GLY A 146 -8.86 7.28 -10.10
N ALA A 147 -7.86 6.41 -10.23
CA ALA A 147 -8.02 4.96 -10.08
C ALA A 147 -7.50 4.52 -8.71
N ALA A 148 -8.34 3.84 -7.93
CA ALA A 148 -7.94 3.35 -6.62
C ALA A 148 -6.76 2.40 -6.74
N VAL A 149 -5.81 2.50 -5.81
CA VAL A 149 -4.78 1.49 -5.63
C VAL A 149 -5.44 0.18 -5.23
N LEU A 150 -5.10 -0.90 -5.93
CA LEU A 150 -5.50 -2.27 -5.59
C LEU A 150 -4.27 -3.02 -5.09
N LEU A 151 -4.35 -3.54 -3.88
CA LEU A 151 -3.29 -4.31 -3.25
C LEU A 151 -3.57 -5.81 -3.34
N PRO A 152 -2.53 -6.66 -3.44
CA PRO A 152 -2.70 -8.11 -3.35
C PRO A 152 -3.08 -8.52 -1.92
N GLU A 153 -3.57 -9.75 -1.81
CA GLU A 153 -4.03 -10.32 -0.53
C GLU A 153 -2.91 -10.65 0.47
N SER A 154 -1.65 -10.38 0.12
CA SER A 154 -0.54 -10.45 1.05
C SER A 154 -0.52 -9.30 2.06
N PHE A 155 -1.17 -8.17 1.77
CA PHE A 155 -1.17 -6.99 2.65
C PHE A 155 -2.27 -7.05 3.70
N ALA A 156 -1.90 -7.09 4.97
CA ALA A 156 -2.84 -7.17 6.08
C ALA A 156 -3.73 -5.91 6.18
N VAL A 157 -5.01 -6.11 6.46
CA VAL A 157 -5.97 -5.03 6.72
C VAL A 157 -5.56 -4.30 8.01
N GLY A 158 -5.60 -2.97 8.00
CA GLY A 158 -5.11 -2.11 9.08
C GLY A 158 -3.59 -1.95 9.13
N GLY A 159 -2.85 -2.70 8.31
CA GLY A 159 -1.42 -2.51 8.15
C GLY A 159 -1.05 -1.24 7.38
N PRO A 160 0.22 -0.84 7.40
CA PRO A 160 0.70 0.27 6.59
C PRO A 160 0.66 -0.08 5.10
N PRO A 161 0.45 0.90 4.22
CA PRO A 161 0.61 0.70 2.79
C PRO A 161 2.08 0.42 2.43
N PRO A 162 2.36 -0.25 1.30
CA PRO A 162 3.73 -0.46 0.85
C PRO A 162 4.40 0.84 0.40
N ASP A 163 5.73 0.91 0.49
CA ASP A 163 6.53 2.07 0.06
C ASP A 163 6.44 2.37 -1.44
N ALA A 164 6.18 1.34 -2.24
CA ALA A 164 6.05 1.45 -3.67
C ALA A 164 4.86 0.63 -4.16
N ARG A 165 4.37 1.00 -5.35
CA ARG A 165 3.31 0.26 -6.01
C ARG A 165 3.74 -1.20 -6.21
N PRO A 166 3.00 -2.18 -5.66
CA PRO A 166 3.33 -3.58 -5.86
C PRO A 166 3.22 -3.91 -7.35
N ARG A 167 4.25 -4.57 -7.89
CA ARG A 167 4.20 -5.14 -9.23
C ARG A 167 3.17 -6.26 -9.22
N THR A 168 2.02 -6.01 -9.84
CA THR A 168 1.01 -7.05 -10.10
C THR A 168 1.33 -7.88 -11.35
N ASP A 169 2.46 -7.62 -12.02
CA ASP A 169 2.96 -8.45 -13.11
C ASP A 169 3.59 -9.71 -12.53
N GLY A 170 2.87 -10.82 -12.61
CA GLY A 170 3.41 -12.16 -12.41
C GLY A 170 4.35 -12.55 -13.55
N LYS A 171 5.52 -11.92 -13.64
CA LYS A 171 6.60 -12.35 -14.52
C LYS A 171 7.99 -11.99 -13.99
#